data_AF-A0A9R0HV92-F1
#
_entry.id   AF-A0A9R0HV92-F1
#
_cell.length_a   1.000
_cell.length_b   1.000
_cell.length_c   1.000
_cell.angle_alpha   90.00
_cell.angle_beta   90.00
_cell.angle_gamma   90.00
#
_symmetry.space_group_name_H-M   'P 1'
#
loop_
_entity.id
_entity.type
_entity.pdbx_description
1 polymer ?
#
loop_
_entity_poly.entity_id
_entity_poly.type
_entity_poly.pdbx_seq_one_letter_code
_entity_poly.pdbx_strand_id
1 'polypeptide(L)'
;EEYCEDSPSILSDVWLAVQGPKSLYLGSTWEWESRNFSSVVSLEEASSTLQQLLHKTSLVYPKITNWTIMGAQAGVRAMPPLTPQGSFPLLGCIDELVGGNSSSKYWLIGGLGARGLLYHGWLGKLTAQAVLSSNEGVLPPELTFWKKMKNK
;
A
#
# COMPACT_ATOMS: atom_id res chain seq x y z
N GLU A 1 -9.08 5.52 27.93
CA GLU A 1 -8.23 4.37 28.31
C GLU A 1 -6.84 4.64 27.74
N GLU A 2 -5.77 4.29 28.45
CA GLU A 2 -4.40 4.35 27.93
C GLU A 2 -4.01 2.97 27.40
N TYR A 3 -3.51 2.90 26.16
CA TYR A 3 -3.02 1.68 25.54
C TYR A 3 -1.53 1.53 25.79
N CYS A 4 -1.07 0.31 26.10
CA CYS A 4 0.35 -0.01 26.04
C CYS A 4 0.82 0.17 24.59
N GLU A 5 2.01 0.73 24.38
CA GLU A 5 2.58 0.90 23.02
C GLU A 5 2.70 -0.44 22.28
N ASP A 6 2.85 -1.54 23.03
CA ASP A 6 2.94 -2.91 22.51
C ASP A 6 1.58 -3.63 22.42
N SER A 7 0.47 -2.91 22.54
CA SER A 7 -0.86 -3.51 22.45
C SER A 7 -1.05 -4.16 21.06
N PRO A 8 -1.61 -5.38 20.98
CA PRO A 8 -1.69 -6.10 19.72
C PRO A 8 -2.60 -5.37 18.73
N SER A 9 -2.10 -5.19 17.51
CA SER A 9 -2.94 -4.77 16.38
C SER A 9 -3.80 -5.95 15.91
N ILE A 10 -5.04 -5.69 15.55
CA ILE A 10 -5.98 -6.72 15.10
C ILE A 10 -6.06 -6.65 13.59
N LEU A 11 -5.89 -7.80 12.93
CA LEU A 11 -6.16 -7.96 11.50
C LEU A 11 -7.41 -8.81 11.33
N SER A 12 -8.49 -8.21 10.84
CA SER A 12 -9.70 -8.90 10.40
C SER A 12 -10.11 -8.37 9.01
N ASP A 13 -11.39 -8.42 8.66
CA ASP A 13 -11.95 -7.68 7.52
C ASP A 13 -11.62 -6.18 7.57
N VAL A 14 -11.32 -5.66 8.77
CA VAL A 14 -10.81 -4.32 9.04
C VAL A 14 -9.56 -4.47 9.93
N TRP A 15 -8.51 -3.72 9.64
CA TRP A 15 -7.35 -3.62 10.52
C TRP A 15 -7.57 -2.54 11.57
N LEU A 16 -7.13 -2.82 12.79
CA LEU A 16 -7.08 -1.89 13.91
C LEU A 16 -5.64 -1.81 14.41
N ALA A 17 -5.05 -0.62 14.38
CA ALA A 17 -3.65 -0.40 14.75
C ALA A 17 -3.53 0.66 15.84
N VAL A 18 -2.86 0.31 16.95
CA VAL A 18 -2.57 1.22 18.06
C VAL A 18 -1.48 2.20 17.61
N GLN A 19 -1.70 3.49 17.78
CA GLN A 19 -0.67 4.50 17.55
C GLN A 19 -0.53 5.37 18.81
N GLY A 20 0.39 4.95 19.68
CA GLY A 20 0.60 5.58 20.98
C GLY A 20 -0.55 5.32 21.96
N PRO A 21 -0.53 5.99 23.12
CA PRO A 21 -1.36 5.59 24.26
C PRO A 21 -2.83 5.96 24.12
N LYS A 22 -3.22 6.87 23.21
CA LYS A 22 -4.58 7.43 23.14
C LYS A 22 -5.15 7.50 21.73
N SER A 23 -4.49 6.90 20.75
CA SER A 23 -4.93 6.95 19.36
C SER A 23 -4.89 5.56 18.73
N LEU A 24 -5.93 5.28 17.95
CA LEU A 24 -6.10 4.03 17.23
C LEU A 24 -6.52 4.38 15.82
N TYR A 25 -5.89 3.70 14.87
CA TYR A 25 -6.20 3.81 13.46
C TYR A 25 -7.05 2.62 13.07
N LEU A 26 -8.06 2.91 12.26
CA LEU A 26 -8.98 1.94 11.75
C LEU A 26 -8.99 2.02 10.23
N GLY A 27 -8.92 0.88 9.57
CA GLY A 27 -9.08 0.89 8.13
C GLY A 27 -9.10 -0.49 7.49
N SER A 28 -9.14 -0.57 6.16
CA SER A 28 -9.41 0.54 5.25
C SER A 28 -10.66 0.22 4.45
N THR A 29 -11.31 1.24 3.90
CA THR A 29 -12.19 1.03 2.76
C THR A 29 -11.41 0.57 1.54
N TRP A 30 -12.14 0.13 0.52
CA TRP A 30 -11.57 -0.26 -0.74
C TRP A 30 -12.48 0.19 -1.88
N GLU A 31 -11.98 1.12 -2.71
CA GLU A 31 -12.63 1.56 -3.93
C GLU A 31 -11.70 1.27 -5.12
N TRP A 32 -12.17 0.47 -6.07
CA TRP A 32 -11.42 0.15 -7.29
C TRP A 32 -11.53 1.31 -8.30
N GLU A 33 -10.44 1.57 -9.02
CA GLU A 33 -10.38 2.57 -10.11
C GLU A 33 -10.73 4.02 -9.71
N SER A 34 -10.68 4.33 -8.41
CA SER A 34 -10.86 5.69 -7.93
C SER A 34 -9.82 6.64 -8.54
N ARG A 35 -10.31 7.77 -9.05
CA ARG A 35 -9.48 8.87 -9.57
C ARG A 35 -9.44 10.06 -8.61
N ASN A 36 -9.95 9.88 -7.40
CA ASN A 36 -9.86 10.89 -6.36
C ASN A 36 -8.50 10.79 -5.67
N PHE A 37 -7.60 11.71 -6.01
CA PHE A 37 -6.27 11.81 -5.41
C PHE A 37 -6.23 12.72 -4.18
N SER A 38 -7.37 13.24 -3.73
CA SER A 38 -7.46 14.04 -2.51
C SER A 38 -7.17 13.17 -1.29
N SER A 39 -6.32 13.69 -0.40
CA SER A 39 -6.14 13.12 0.95
C SER A 39 -7.16 13.66 1.96
N VAL A 40 -7.85 14.76 1.60
CA VAL A 40 -8.89 15.39 2.41
C VAL A 40 -10.20 14.65 2.19
N VAL A 41 -10.80 14.20 3.31
CA VAL A 41 -12.08 13.50 3.37
C VAL A 41 -13.12 14.44 3.97
N SER A 42 -14.30 14.55 3.37
CA SER A 42 -15.37 15.39 3.93
C SER A 42 -15.93 14.77 5.22
N LEU A 43 -16.61 15.57 6.04
CA LEU A 43 -17.23 15.07 7.27
C LEU A 43 -18.32 14.02 6.96
N GLU A 44 -19.06 14.21 5.88
CA GLU A 44 -20.09 13.27 5.42
C GLU A 44 -19.48 11.94 4.97
N GLU A 45 -18.41 11.98 4.17
CA GLU A 45 -17.70 10.79 3.70
C GLU A 45 -17.05 10.03 4.87
N ALA A 46 -16.42 10.77 5.79
CA ALA A 46 -15.83 10.20 7.00
C ALA A 46 -16.89 9.51 7.87
N SER A 47 -18.06 10.14 8.06
CA SER A 47 -19.14 9.59 8.88
C SER A 47 -19.74 8.32 8.26
N SER A 48 -20.00 8.34 6.95
CA SER A 48 -20.52 7.17 6.20
C SER A 48 -19.53 6.00 6.23
N THR A 49 -18.27 6.27 5.91
CA THR A 49 -17.19 5.28 5.92
C THR A 49 -17.04 4.65 7.30
N LEU A 50 -17.09 5.46 8.35
CA LEU A 50 -16.94 4.96 9.69
C LEU A 50 -18.10 4.04 10.10
N GLN A 51 -19.34 4.36 9.76
CA GLN A 51 -20.48 3.48 10.07
C GLN A 51 -20.23 2.07 9.51
N GLN A 52 -19.67 1.98 8.30
CA GLN A 52 -19.28 0.72 7.69
C GLN A 52 -18.12 0.02 8.44
N LEU A 53 -17.07 0.75 8.80
CA LEU A 53 -15.89 0.17 9.45
C LEU A 53 -16.15 -0.23 10.91
N LEU A 54 -16.88 0.59 11.68
CA LEU A 54 -17.23 0.29 13.07
C LEU A 54 -18.10 -0.95 13.19
N HIS A 55 -19.06 -1.14 12.27
CA HIS A 55 -19.90 -2.34 12.28
C HIS A 55 -19.05 -3.61 12.17
N LYS A 56 -18.08 -3.65 11.25
CA LYS A 56 -17.19 -4.81 11.09
C LYS A 56 -16.24 -4.97 12.28
N THR A 57 -15.76 -3.85 12.82
CA THR A 57 -14.75 -3.87 13.89
C THR A 57 -15.35 -4.23 15.24
N SER A 58 -16.60 -3.84 15.51
CA SER A 58 -17.28 -4.17 16.76
C SER A 58 -17.49 -5.69 16.94
N LEU A 59 -17.45 -6.47 15.85
CA LEU A 59 -17.48 -7.94 15.90
C LEU A 59 -16.23 -8.53 16.57
N VAL A 60 -15.07 -7.87 16.42
CA VAL A 60 -13.79 -8.32 16.99
C VAL A 60 -13.37 -7.50 18.21
N TYR A 61 -13.82 -6.25 18.31
CA TYR A 61 -13.52 -5.34 19.41
C TYR A 61 -14.75 -4.49 19.78
N PRO A 62 -15.71 -5.05 20.55
CA PRO A 62 -17.01 -4.41 20.80
C PRO A 62 -16.94 -3.01 21.44
N LYS A 63 -15.92 -2.74 22.26
CA LYS A 63 -15.75 -1.44 22.94
C LYS A 63 -15.54 -0.26 21.99
N ILE A 64 -15.20 -0.50 20.71
CA ILE A 64 -14.95 0.57 19.72
C ILE A 64 -16.19 1.44 19.47
N THR A 65 -17.39 0.95 19.77
CA THR A 65 -18.65 1.71 19.62
C THR A 65 -18.74 2.94 20.52
N ASN A 66 -17.93 3.00 21.58
CA ASN A 66 -17.95 4.09 22.56
C ASN A 66 -16.95 5.20 22.24
N TRP A 67 -16.24 5.12 21.11
CA TRP A 67 -15.10 6.00 20.84
C TRP A 67 -15.46 7.18 19.96
N THR A 68 -14.71 8.27 20.14
CA THR A 68 -14.85 9.50 19.36
C THR A 68 -13.93 9.49 18.16
N ILE A 69 -14.45 10.00 17.04
CA ILE A 69 -13.75 10.11 15.77
C ILE A 69 -12.92 11.38 15.80
N MET A 70 -11.62 11.24 15.54
CA MET A 70 -10.73 12.41 15.44
C MET A 70 -10.59 12.91 14.00
N GLY A 71 -10.81 12.04 13.01
CA GLY A 71 -10.74 12.40 11.60
C GLY A 71 -10.68 11.16 10.70
N ALA A 72 -10.64 11.40 9.39
CA ALA A 72 -10.43 10.38 8.36
C ALA A 72 -9.44 10.90 7.32
N GLN A 73 -8.71 9.98 6.71
CA GLN A 73 -7.76 10.28 5.64
C GLN A 73 -7.93 9.27 4.52
N ALA A 74 -7.81 9.75 3.29
CA ALA A 74 -7.84 8.92 2.09
C ALA A 74 -6.45 8.83 1.44
N GLY A 75 -6.26 7.78 0.66
CA GLY A 75 -5.06 7.57 -0.13
C GLY A 75 -5.30 6.57 -1.26
N VAL A 76 -4.68 6.82 -2.40
CA VAL A 76 -4.75 5.92 -3.56
C VAL A 76 -3.61 4.92 -3.50
N ARG A 77 -3.96 3.64 -3.54
CA ARG A 77 -2.98 2.54 -3.60
C ARG A 77 -2.68 2.20 -5.05
N ALA A 78 -1.42 2.35 -5.45
CA ALA A 78 -0.96 1.85 -6.74
C ALA A 78 -0.91 0.32 -6.71
N MET A 79 -1.94 -0.34 -7.21
CA MET A 79 -2.02 -1.80 -7.24
C MET A 79 -1.24 -2.37 -8.42
N PRO A 80 -0.41 -3.39 -8.21
CA PRO A 80 0.25 -4.07 -9.31
C PRO A 80 -0.74 -5.02 -10.00
N PRO A 81 -0.46 -5.44 -11.25
CA PRO A 81 -1.24 -6.44 -11.94
C PRO A 81 -1.31 -7.75 -11.14
N LEU A 82 -2.45 -8.44 -11.26
CA LEU A 82 -2.62 -9.77 -10.70
C LEU A 82 -1.95 -10.80 -11.62
N THR A 83 -1.03 -11.59 -11.07
CA THR A 83 -0.40 -12.73 -11.76
C THR A 83 -0.85 -14.05 -11.13
N PRO A 84 -0.64 -15.21 -11.77
CA PRO A 84 -0.92 -16.51 -11.15
C PRO A 84 -0.20 -16.74 -9.81
N GLN A 85 0.94 -16.09 -9.61
CA GLN A 85 1.73 -16.16 -8.38
C GLN A 85 1.30 -15.09 -7.35
N GLY A 86 0.39 -14.19 -7.71
CA GLY A 86 -0.12 -13.10 -6.88
C GLY A 86 0.18 -11.70 -7.42
N SER A 87 -0.07 -10.69 -6.60
CA SER A 87 0.14 -9.27 -6.91
C SER A 87 1.48 -8.80 -6.34
N PHE A 88 2.53 -8.84 -7.19
CA PHE A 88 3.89 -8.44 -6.82
C PHE A 88 4.18 -6.99 -7.20
N PRO A 89 5.00 -6.27 -6.41
CA PRO A 89 5.53 -4.97 -6.79
C PRO A 89 6.23 -4.99 -8.14
N LEU A 90 6.21 -3.84 -8.82
CA LEU A 90 6.90 -3.64 -10.08
C LEU A 90 8.30 -3.12 -9.79
N LEU A 91 9.32 -3.82 -10.30
CA LEU A 91 10.70 -3.34 -10.32
C LEU A 91 11.33 -3.63 -11.68
N GLY A 92 12.13 -2.70 -12.20
CA GLY A 92 12.92 -2.96 -13.40
C GLY A 92 13.35 -1.71 -14.15
N CYS A 93 14.29 -1.90 -15.08
CA CYS A 93 14.78 -0.89 -16.00
C CYS A 93 13.70 -0.50 -17.02
N ILE A 94 13.52 0.78 -17.30
CA ILE A 94 12.49 1.29 -18.21
C ILE A 94 13.07 2.06 -19.40
N ASP A 95 14.35 1.87 -19.71
CA ASP A 95 15.03 2.56 -20.84
C ASP A 95 14.29 2.44 -22.16
N GLU A 96 13.80 1.23 -22.46
CA GLU A 96 13.02 0.94 -23.66
C GLU A 96 11.70 1.74 -23.71
N LEU A 97 11.12 2.07 -22.54
CA LEU A 97 9.89 2.85 -22.43
C LEU A 97 10.11 4.36 -22.48
N VAL A 98 11.29 4.83 -22.06
CA VAL A 98 11.66 6.25 -22.00
C VAL A 98 12.34 6.71 -23.30
N GLY A 99 12.65 5.79 -24.22
CA GLY A 99 13.14 6.13 -25.56
C GLY A 99 14.65 6.04 -25.74
N GLY A 100 15.33 5.18 -24.97
CA GLY A 100 16.62 4.52 -25.29
C GLY A 100 17.87 5.35 -25.63
N ASN A 101 17.78 6.67 -25.78
CA ASN A 101 18.85 7.53 -26.31
C ASN A 101 19.66 8.26 -25.24
N SER A 102 19.54 7.87 -23.96
CA SER A 102 20.31 8.46 -22.87
C SER A 102 21.54 7.63 -22.50
N SER A 103 22.61 8.30 -22.07
CA SER A 103 23.77 7.67 -21.43
C SER A 103 23.45 7.05 -20.05
N SER A 104 22.23 7.24 -19.55
CA SER A 104 21.77 6.82 -18.23
C SER A 104 20.60 5.85 -18.35
N LYS A 105 20.53 4.91 -17.39
CA LYS A 105 19.41 3.98 -17.25
C LYS A 105 18.34 4.54 -16.30
N TYR A 106 17.07 4.36 -16.66
CA TYR A 106 15.90 4.67 -15.87
C TYR A 106 15.37 3.41 -15.21
N TRP A 107 14.96 3.51 -13.94
CA TRP A 107 14.46 2.39 -13.16
C TRP A 107 13.12 2.75 -12.55
N LEU A 108 12.18 1.80 -12.58
CA LEU A 108 10.87 1.92 -11.97
C LEU A 108 10.82 1.06 -10.70
N ILE A 109 10.35 1.65 -9.60
CA ILE A 109 9.80 0.93 -8.44
C ILE A 109 8.36 1.40 -8.25
N GLY A 110 7.40 0.47 -8.23
CA GLY A 110 5.98 0.82 -8.16
C GLY A 110 5.08 -0.35 -7.80
N GLY A 111 3.76 -0.14 -7.86
CA GLY A 111 2.80 -1.20 -7.58
C GLY A 111 2.85 -1.69 -6.13
N LEU A 112 3.10 -0.79 -5.17
CA LEU A 112 3.32 -1.17 -3.75
C LEU A 112 2.01 -1.45 -2.98
N GLY A 113 0.84 -1.25 -3.60
CA GLY A 113 -0.47 -1.57 -3.03
C GLY A 113 -0.64 -1.17 -1.55
N ALA A 114 -1.26 -2.05 -0.77
CA ALA A 114 -1.44 -1.89 0.68
C ALA A 114 -0.26 -2.40 1.53
N ARG A 115 0.78 -2.97 0.91
CA ARG A 115 1.87 -3.70 1.60
C ARG A 115 3.24 -3.05 1.39
N GLY A 116 3.28 -1.83 0.85
CA GLY A 116 4.52 -1.09 0.57
C GLY A 116 5.50 -1.07 1.74
N LEU A 117 5.00 -0.81 2.95
CA LEU A 117 5.82 -0.77 4.15
C LEU A 117 6.46 -2.11 4.51
N LEU A 118 5.89 -3.25 4.10
CA LEU A 118 6.47 -4.56 4.38
C LEU A 118 7.76 -4.81 3.58
N TYR A 119 7.80 -4.38 2.31
CA TYR A 119 8.88 -4.74 1.38
C TYR A 119 9.72 -3.56 0.87
N HIS A 120 9.38 -2.31 1.20
CA HIS A 120 10.09 -1.12 0.70
C HIS A 120 11.60 -1.19 0.93
N GLY A 121 12.06 -1.65 2.11
CA GLY A 121 13.48 -1.78 2.41
C GLY A 121 14.18 -2.81 1.53
N TRP A 122 13.55 -3.98 1.31
CA TRP A 122 14.09 -5.02 0.43
C TRP A 122 14.12 -4.58 -1.03
N LEU A 123 13.02 -3.98 -1.53
CA LEU A 123 12.97 -3.43 -2.88
C LEU A 123 13.98 -2.30 -3.10
N GLY A 124 14.19 -1.45 -2.08
CA GLY A 124 15.20 -0.39 -2.12
C GLY A 124 16.61 -0.96 -2.27
N LYS A 125 16.94 -2.00 -1.51
CA LYS A 125 18.22 -2.73 -1.63
C LYS A 125 18.40 -3.33 -3.03
N LEU A 126 17.39 -4.02 -3.56
CA LEU A 126 17.43 -4.61 -4.90
C LEU A 126 17.61 -3.56 -5.99
N THR A 127 16.86 -2.44 -5.88
CA THR A 127 16.99 -1.30 -6.80
C THR A 127 18.40 -0.76 -6.79
N ALA A 128 18.97 -0.50 -5.61
CA ALA A 128 20.33 0.00 -5.48
C ALA A 128 21.36 -0.96 -6.11
N GLN A 129 21.23 -2.27 -5.87
CA GLN A 129 22.11 -3.27 -6.48
C GLN A 129 22.01 -3.27 -8.01
N ALA A 130 20.81 -3.23 -8.57
CA ALA A 130 20.59 -3.24 -10.01
C ALA A 130 21.09 -1.94 -10.68
N VAL A 131 20.88 -0.80 -10.04
CA VAL A 131 21.38 0.52 -10.50
C VAL A 131 22.91 0.57 -10.48
N LEU A 132 23.54 0.23 -9.36
CA LEU A 132 25.00 0.31 -9.21
C LEU A 132 25.74 -0.66 -10.14
N SER A 133 25.18 -1.85 -10.36
CA SER A 133 25.73 -2.82 -11.32
C SER A 133 25.29 -2.59 -12.76
N SER A 134 24.37 -1.63 -12.99
CA SER A 134 23.71 -1.42 -14.28
C SER A 134 23.13 -2.71 -14.89
N ASN A 135 22.67 -3.64 -14.05
CA ASN A 135 22.27 -4.99 -14.44
C ASN A 135 20.90 -5.35 -13.86
N GLU A 136 19.87 -5.48 -14.71
CA GLU A 136 18.53 -5.92 -14.30
C GLU A 136 18.49 -7.40 -13.92
N GLY A 137 19.43 -8.23 -14.40
CA GLY A 137 19.47 -9.66 -14.14
C GLY A 137 19.70 -10.06 -12.68
N VAL A 138 20.05 -9.11 -11.80
CA VAL A 138 20.15 -9.34 -10.35
C VAL A 138 18.78 -9.31 -9.65
N LEU A 139 17.73 -8.84 -10.34
CA LEU A 139 16.39 -8.75 -9.78
C LEU A 139 15.65 -10.11 -9.87
N PRO A 140 14.84 -10.45 -8.86
CA PRO A 140 13.91 -11.57 -8.95
C PRO A 140 12.98 -11.44 -10.18
N PRO A 141 12.77 -12.53 -10.95
CA PRO A 141 11.99 -12.50 -12.18
C PRO A 141 10.51 -12.13 -11.95
N GLU A 142 9.97 -12.40 -10.77
CA GLU A 142 8.60 -12.05 -10.38
C GLU A 142 8.40 -10.53 -10.40
N LEU A 143 9.44 -9.75 -10.03
CA LEU A 143 9.36 -8.29 -9.98
C LEU A 143 9.46 -7.63 -11.36
N THR A 144 10.00 -8.33 -12.36
CA THR A 144 10.16 -7.85 -13.74
C THR A 144 9.13 -8.45 -14.71
N PHE A 145 8.32 -9.42 -14.26
CA PHE A 145 7.36 -10.15 -15.09
C PHE A 145 6.35 -9.24 -15.81
N TRP A 146 5.99 -8.11 -15.20
CA TRP A 146 5.09 -7.11 -15.78
C TRP A 146 5.52 -6.61 -17.17
N LYS A 147 6.81 -6.64 -17.49
CA LYS A 147 7.30 -6.27 -18.84
C LYS A 147 6.85 -7.27 -19.91
N LYS A 148 6.76 -8.55 -19.56
CA LYS A 148 6.29 -9.61 -20.48
C LYS A 148 4.79 -9.54 -20.73
N MET A 149 4.04 -8.90 -19.83
CA MET A 149 2.60 -8.71 -19.98
C MET A 149 2.23 -7.67 -21.04
N LYS A 150 3.16 -6.79 -21.45
CA LYS A 150 2.93 -5.77 -22.50
C LYS A 150 2.81 -6.33 -23.93
N ASN A 151 3.16 -7.60 -24.14
CA ASN A 151 3.15 -8.24 -25.47
C ASN A 151 1.85 -9.01 -25.76
N LYS A 152 0.74 -8.69 -25.09
CA LYS A 152 -0.59 -9.23 -25.35
C LYS A 152 -1.57 -8.12 -25.71
#